data_AF-A0A3N5PV23-F1
#
_entry.id   AF-A0A3N5PV23-F1
#
_cell.length_a   1.000
_cell.length_b   1.000
_cell.length_c   1.000
_cell.angle_alpha   90.00
_cell.angle_beta   90.00
_cell.angle_gamma   90.00
#
_symmetry.space_group_name_H-M   'P 1'
#
loop_
_entity.id
_entity.type
_entity.pdbx_description
1 polymer ?
#
loop_
_entity_poly.entity_id
_entity_poly.type
_entity_poly.pdbx_seq_one_letter_code
_entity_poly.pdbx_strand_id
1 'polypeptide(L)'
;VIAPPHRENLRFAAQVVQGGAKLMAAGRLLRRLQRPGIVYCATTVEVDRVYGALELARIPADRYHGKMRKADREAAQERYMRPAKRKVMVATSAFGMGIDKPNIRYVLHYQVPSSLEQYMQEAGRGGRDGRPCYCVLLLDPADLDVQRHLLGQSRPRPDQLRHVARALKAWGGEQRAVNAADLAHSAEVPVNAARSLCARLEELALVEQTADKEWSITVPLDAFEAGAEDLARRLDVERLADERRLDVVRQYAATSDCRSVFLRRYFGEENPPRCGVCDRCRAAAPSISLRAATSEPGLTAVESEDRGRRRGRRRRR
;
A
#
# COMPACT_ATOMS: atom_id res chain seq x y z
N VAL A 1 -4.67 20.08 -2.59
CA VAL A 1 -6.12 19.72 -2.54
C VAL A 1 -6.26 18.27 -2.96
N ILE A 2 -6.41 17.36 -1.99
CA ILE A 2 -6.55 15.91 -2.26
C ILE A 2 -8.01 15.67 -2.65
N ALA A 3 -8.25 15.22 -3.89
CA ALA A 3 -9.58 14.81 -4.32
C ALA A 3 -10.17 13.76 -3.36
N PRO A 4 -11.48 13.78 -3.08
CA PRO A 4 -12.06 12.94 -2.03
C PRO A 4 -11.81 11.45 -2.39
N PRO A 5 -11.12 10.67 -1.54
CA PRO A 5 -10.58 9.36 -1.89
C PRO A 5 -11.65 8.25 -1.87
N HIS A 6 -12.94 8.60 -1.93
CA HIS A 6 -14.01 7.63 -1.79
C HIS A 6 -14.41 7.04 -3.13
N ARG A 7 -14.06 5.77 -3.32
CA ARG A 7 -14.53 4.95 -4.44
C ARG A 7 -15.38 3.82 -3.88
N GLU A 8 -16.69 3.95 -4.04
CA GLU A 8 -17.71 3.02 -3.51
C GLU A 8 -17.53 1.58 -3.97
N ASN A 9 -16.88 1.40 -5.13
CA ASN A 9 -16.62 0.08 -5.68
C ASN A 9 -15.43 -0.64 -5.02
N LEU A 10 -14.63 0.05 -4.19
CA LEU A 10 -13.50 -0.56 -3.47
C LEU A 10 -13.97 -1.18 -2.15
N ARG A 11 -13.62 -2.45 -1.96
CA ARG A 11 -13.97 -3.25 -0.78
C ARG A 11 -12.72 -3.55 0.03
N PHE A 12 -12.58 -2.86 1.15
CA PHE A 12 -11.40 -2.96 2.00
C PHE A 12 -11.48 -4.14 2.98
N ALA A 13 -10.35 -4.82 3.17
CA ALA A 13 -10.16 -5.84 4.19
C ALA A 13 -8.72 -5.84 4.69
N ALA A 14 -8.51 -6.18 5.96
CA ALA A 14 -7.17 -6.37 6.49
C ALA A 14 -7.12 -7.58 7.44
N GLN A 15 -6.04 -8.34 7.36
CA GLN A 15 -5.81 -9.52 8.20
C GLN A 15 -4.41 -9.47 8.78
N VAL A 16 -4.31 -9.62 10.10
CA VAL A 16 -3.02 -9.84 10.76
C VAL A 16 -2.70 -11.32 10.67
N VAL A 17 -1.62 -11.67 9.97
CA VAL A 17 -1.21 -13.04 9.68
C VAL A 17 0.30 -13.14 9.86
N GLN A 18 0.75 -14.05 10.74
CA GLN A 18 2.15 -14.19 11.11
C GLN A 18 2.86 -15.27 10.29
N GLY A 19 4.11 -14.99 9.91
CA GLY A 19 5.08 -15.92 9.37
C GLY A 19 4.57 -16.73 8.18
N GLY A 20 4.83 -18.05 8.21
CA GLY A 20 4.50 -18.97 7.12
C GLY A 20 3.01 -19.05 6.75
N ALA A 21 2.10 -18.65 7.64
CA ALA A 21 0.66 -18.66 7.37
C ALA A 21 0.24 -17.64 6.30
N LYS A 22 1.09 -16.62 6.06
CA LYS A 22 0.79 -15.52 5.14
C LYS A 22 0.67 -15.96 3.69
N LEU A 23 1.59 -16.81 3.24
CA LEU A 23 1.57 -17.36 1.88
C LEU A 23 0.31 -18.22 1.66
N MET A 24 -0.10 -18.97 2.68
CA MET A 24 -1.34 -19.76 2.66
C MET A 24 -2.58 -18.87 2.64
N ALA A 25 -2.62 -17.79 3.43
CA ALA A 25 -3.70 -16.81 3.41
C ALA A 25 -3.83 -16.14 2.03
N ALA A 26 -2.72 -15.68 1.46
CA ALA A 26 -2.66 -15.12 0.11
C ALA A 26 -3.15 -16.14 -0.94
N GLY A 27 -2.64 -17.38 -0.91
CA GLY A 27 -3.06 -18.44 -1.84
C GLY A 27 -4.57 -18.74 -1.78
N ARG A 28 -5.18 -18.74 -0.58
CA ARG A 28 -6.64 -18.90 -0.42
C ARG A 28 -7.42 -17.76 -1.07
N LEU A 29 -6.96 -16.52 -0.92
CA LEU A 29 -7.58 -15.35 -1.55
C LEU A 29 -7.44 -15.40 -3.07
N LEU A 30 -6.23 -15.63 -3.58
CA LEU A 30 -5.89 -15.61 -5.01
C LEU A 30 -6.57 -16.73 -5.82
N ARG A 31 -6.99 -17.83 -5.17
CA ARG A 31 -7.81 -18.88 -5.78
C ARG A 31 -9.29 -18.50 -5.92
N ARG A 32 -9.81 -17.63 -5.04
CA ARG A 32 -11.23 -17.25 -4.99
C ARG A 32 -11.53 -15.96 -5.74
N LEU A 33 -10.57 -15.03 -5.74
CA LEU A 33 -10.74 -13.72 -6.36
C LEU A 33 -10.62 -13.81 -7.88
N GLN A 34 -11.51 -13.11 -8.58
CA GLN A 34 -11.42 -12.99 -10.03
C GLN A 34 -10.16 -12.24 -10.43
N ARG A 35 -9.56 -12.63 -11.55
CA ARG A 35 -8.41 -11.96 -12.17
C ARG A 35 -8.89 -11.02 -13.29
N PRO A 36 -8.13 -9.96 -13.62
CA PRO A 36 -6.75 -9.66 -13.20
C PRO A 36 -6.64 -9.06 -11.79
N GLY A 37 -5.48 -9.21 -11.16
CA GLY A 37 -5.19 -8.61 -9.86
C GLY A 37 -3.71 -8.30 -9.65
N ILE A 38 -3.41 -7.50 -8.64
CA ILE A 38 -2.06 -7.11 -8.26
C ILE A 38 -1.74 -7.65 -6.87
N VAL A 39 -0.51 -8.11 -6.66
CA VAL A 39 0.05 -8.48 -5.37
C VAL A 39 1.28 -7.62 -5.10
N TYR A 40 1.19 -6.70 -4.15
CA TYR A 40 2.31 -5.85 -3.75
C TYR A 40 3.15 -6.48 -2.64
N CYS A 41 4.46 -6.49 -2.85
CA CYS A 41 5.47 -6.90 -1.88
C CYS A 41 6.44 -5.73 -1.62
N ALA A 42 7.06 -5.70 -0.45
CA ALA A 42 7.99 -4.62 -0.09
C ALA A 42 9.35 -4.77 -0.77
N THR A 43 9.80 -6.01 -1.00
CA THR A 43 11.14 -6.30 -1.53
C THR A 43 11.09 -7.09 -2.83
N THR A 44 12.14 -7.00 -3.65
CA THR A 44 12.26 -7.80 -4.87
C THR A 44 12.35 -9.30 -4.59
N VAL A 45 13.00 -9.66 -3.47
CA VAL A 45 13.14 -11.06 -3.03
C VAL A 45 11.77 -11.66 -2.72
N GLU A 46 10.91 -10.91 -2.03
CA GLU A 46 9.56 -11.39 -1.73
C GLU A 46 8.67 -11.46 -2.99
N VAL A 47 8.86 -10.55 -3.96
CA VAL A 47 8.22 -10.67 -5.28
C VAL A 47 8.58 -12.00 -5.94
N ASP A 48 9.86 -12.35 -5.99
CA ASP A 48 10.32 -13.60 -6.61
C ASP A 48 9.80 -14.83 -5.87
N ARG A 49 9.81 -14.80 -4.53
CA ARG A 49 9.28 -15.87 -3.69
C ARG A 49 7.79 -16.09 -3.89
N VAL A 50 6.99 -15.03 -3.83
CA VAL A 50 5.54 -15.10 -4.02
C VAL A 50 5.23 -15.54 -5.45
N TYR A 51 5.93 -15.00 -6.46
CA TYR A 51 5.77 -15.42 -7.85
C TYR A 51 6.04 -16.92 -8.03
N GLY A 52 7.16 -17.44 -7.50
CA GLY A 52 7.47 -18.87 -7.55
C GLY A 52 6.41 -19.74 -6.88
N ALA A 53 5.85 -19.30 -5.75
CA ALA A 53 4.76 -20.01 -5.10
C ALA A 53 3.45 -20.02 -5.92
N LEU A 54 3.16 -18.94 -6.65
CA LEU A 54 2.00 -18.90 -7.56
C LEU A 54 2.20 -19.82 -8.77
N GLU A 55 3.41 -19.90 -9.32
CA GLU A 55 3.76 -20.82 -10.40
C GLU A 55 3.57 -22.29 -9.96
N LEU A 56 4.09 -22.67 -8.79
CA LEU A 56 3.89 -24.01 -8.21
C LEU A 56 2.39 -24.31 -7.97
N ALA A 57 1.62 -23.31 -7.57
CA ALA A 57 0.17 -23.43 -7.37
C ALA A 57 -0.64 -23.35 -8.68
N ARG A 58 0.02 -23.26 -9.85
CA ARG A 58 -0.59 -23.10 -11.18
C ARG A 58 -1.56 -21.91 -11.25
N ILE A 59 -1.21 -20.82 -10.57
CA ILE A 59 -1.92 -19.53 -10.64
C ILE A 59 -1.23 -18.68 -11.71
N PRO A 60 -1.87 -18.39 -12.86
CA PRO A 60 -1.31 -17.54 -13.91
C PRO A 60 -0.84 -16.19 -13.38
N ALA A 61 0.47 -16.00 -13.35
CA ALA A 61 1.11 -14.80 -12.86
C ALA A 61 2.15 -14.25 -13.85
N ASP A 62 2.56 -13.02 -13.60
CA ASP A 62 3.81 -12.40 -14.05
C ASP A 62 4.41 -11.66 -12.83
N ARG A 63 5.69 -11.28 -12.90
CA ARG A 63 6.36 -10.48 -11.87
C ARG A 63 6.95 -9.18 -12.41
N TYR A 64 7.07 -8.18 -11.54
CA TYR A 64 7.65 -6.87 -11.88
C TYR A 64 8.40 -6.24 -10.70
N HIS A 65 9.70 -6.02 -10.83
CA HIS A 65 10.50 -5.25 -9.85
C HIS A 65 11.77 -4.67 -10.48
N GLY A 66 12.38 -3.69 -9.79
CA GLY A 66 13.51 -2.91 -10.34
C GLY A 66 14.78 -3.70 -10.67
N LYS A 67 14.98 -4.88 -10.08
CA LYS A 67 16.14 -5.75 -10.35
C LYS A 67 15.99 -6.65 -11.59
N MET A 68 14.81 -6.71 -12.22
CA MET A 68 14.63 -7.44 -13.49
C MET A 68 15.30 -6.67 -14.65
N ARG A 69 15.66 -7.37 -15.73
CA ARG A 69 16.12 -6.69 -16.95
C ARG A 69 15.00 -5.83 -17.54
N LYS A 70 15.35 -4.71 -18.15
CA LYS A 70 14.36 -3.77 -18.73
C LYS A 70 13.40 -4.47 -19.70
N ALA A 71 13.92 -5.26 -20.63
CA ALA A 71 13.12 -6.02 -21.61
C ALA A 71 12.12 -6.99 -20.93
N ASP A 72 12.55 -7.68 -19.87
CA ASP A 72 11.66 -8.61 -19.14
C ASP A 72 10.52 -7.88 -18.44
N ARG A 73 10.80 -6.70 -17.85
CA ARG A 73 9.78 -5.85 -17.22
C ARG A 73 8.76 -5.35 -18.22
N GLU A 74 9.23 -4.85 -19.36
CA GLU A 74 8.37 -4.35 -20.44
C GLU A 74 7.48 -5.46 -20.99
N ALA A 75 8.05 -6.64 -21.28
CA ALA A 75 7.29 -7.78 -21.76
C ALA A 75 6.25 -8.27 -20.73
N ALA A 76 6.60 -8.31 -19.44
CA ALA A 76 5.68 -8.68 -18.36
C ALA A 76 4.52 -7.68 -18.23
N GLN A 77 4.82 -6.38 -18.25
CA GLN A 77 3.83 -5.32 -18.21
C GLN A 77 2.90 -5.40 -19.43
N GLU A 78 3.44 -5.50 -20.64
CA GLU A 78 2.67 -5.60 -21.86
C GLU A 78 1.70 -6.81 -21.83
N ARG A 79 2.19 -7.99 -21.44
CA ARG A 79 1.36 -9.20 -21.27
C ARG A 79 0.23 -8.98 -20.27
N TYR A 80 0.50 -8.32 -19.15
CA TYR A 80 -0.51 -8.02 -18.13
C TYR A 80 -1.56 -7.01 -18.62
N MET A 81 -1.16 -6.01 -19.40
CA MET A 81 -2.05 -4.97 -19.89
C MET A 81 -3.07 -5.49 -20.91
N ARG A 82 -2.75 -6.53 -21.68
CA ARG A 82 -3.66 -7.14 -22.66
C ARG A 82 -5.05 -7.46 -22.06
N PRO A 83 -6.17 -7.00 -22.65
CA PRO A 83 -7.52 -7.16 -22.08
C PRO A 83 -7.94 -8.60 -21.82
N ALA A 84 -7.59 -9.53 -22.72
CA ALA A 84 -7.94 -10.95 -22.60
C ALA A 84 -7.14 -11.70 -21.52
N LYS A 85 -6.04 -11.12 -21.01
CA LYS A 85 -5.17 -11.79 -20.04
C LYS A 85 -5.68 -11.56 -18.62
N ARG A 86 -6.08 -12.66 -17.98
CA ARG A 86 -6.52 -12.73 -16.59
C ARG A 86 -5.39 -13.28 -15.71
N LYS A 87 -4.35 -12.46 -15.49
CA LYS A 87 -3.17 -12.81 -14.69
C LYS A 87 -3.10 -12.05 -13.37
N VAL A 88 -2.27 -12.56 -12.47
CA VAL A 88 -1.81 -11.86 -11.27
C VAL A 88 -0.49 -11.18 -11.58
N MET A 89 -0.35 -9.88 -11.30
CA MET A 89 0.97 -9.24 -11.28
C MET A 89 1.51 -9.24 -9.85
N VAL A 90 2.66 -9.88 -9.61
CA VAL A 90 3.38 -9.79 -8.34
C VAL A 90 4.46 -8.73 -8.46
N ALA A 91 4.45 -7.69 -7.63
CA ALA A 91 5.34 -6.56 -7.83
C ALA A 91 5.72 -5.79 -6.58
N THR A 92 6.81 -5.03 -6.67
CA THR A 92 7.10 -3.92 -5.76
C THR A 92 6.31 -2.66 -6.17
N SER A 93 6.34 -1.62 -5.35
CA SER A 93 5.73 -0.29 -5.65
C SER A 93 6.15 0.31 -7.00
N ALA A 94 7.31 -0.11 -7.54
CA ALA A 94 7.75 0.24 -8.90
C ALA A 94 6.72 -0.07 -10.00
N PHE A 95 5.87 -1.09 -9.81
CA PHE A 95 4.76 -1.38 -10.71
C PHE A 95 3.59 -0.45 -10.40
N GLY A 96 3.59 0.74 -11.02
CA GLY A 96 2.58 1.73 -10.68
C GLY A 96 2.58 3.02 -11.50
N MET A 97 3.72 3.47 -12.00
CA MET A 97 3.74 4.64 -12.88
C MET A 97 3.12 4.25 -14.24
N GLY A 98 2.05 4.94 -14.65
CA GLY A 98 1.45 4.76 -15.98
C GLY A 98 0.62 3.49 -16.20
N ILE A 99 0.26 2.74 -15.14
CA ILE A 99 -0.67 1.61 -15.30
C ILE A 99 -2.09 2.13 -15.39
N ASP A 100 -2.74 1.86 -16.52
CA ASP A 100 -4.16 2.13 -16.73
C ASP A 100 -4.92 0.90 -17.24
N LYS A 101 -5.05 -0.10 -16.35
CA LYS A 101 -5.85 -1.30 -16.62
C LYS A 101 -7.16 -1.20 -15.85
N PRO A 102 -8.30 -0.91 -16.51
CA PRO A 102 -9.52 -0.54 -15.79
C PRO A 102 -10.17 -1.70 -15.03
N ASN A 103 -9.93 -2.92 -15.48
CA ASN A 103 -10.62 -4.12 -15.01
C ASN A 103 -9.87 -4.91 -13.92
N ILE A 104 -9.00 -4.27 -13.14
CA ILE A 104 -8.34 -4.90 -11.97
C ILE A 104 -9.39 -5.22 -10.90
N ARG A 105 -9.44 -6.47 -10.45
CA ARG A 105 -10.47 -7.00 -9.52
C ARG A 105 -10.00 -7.10 -8.09
N TYR A 106 -8.70 -7.09 -7.86
CA TYR A 106 -8.15 -6.94 -6.54
C TYR A 106 -6.75 -6.34 -6.55
N VAL A 107 -6.42 -5.68 -5.44
CA VAL A 107 -5.08 -5.29 -5.05
C VAL A 107 -4.83 -5.91 -3.68
N LEU A 108 -3.86 -6.83 -3.62
CA LEU A 108 -3.45 -7.51 -2.41
C LEU A 108 -2.08 -6.97 -1.98
N HIS A 109 -2.03 -6.31 -0.84
CA HIS A 109 -0.76 -5.98 -0.18
C HIS A 109 -0.31 -7.20 0.61
N TYR A 110 0.56 -7.99 -0.01
CA TYR A 110 1.16 -9.16 0.64
C TYR A 110 2.14 -8.73 1.73
N GLN A 111 2.83 -7.61 1.58
CA GLN A 111 3.51 -6.93 2.69
C GLN A 111 2.95 -5.53 2.85
N VAL A 112 2.99 -5.00 4.06
CA VAL A 112 2.48 -3.66 4.36
C VAL A 112 3.27 -2.60 3.57
N PRO A 113 2.60 -1.56 3.03
CA PRO A 113 3.28 -0.40 2.45
C PRO A 113 3.88 0.51 3.54
N SER A 114 4.66 1.51 3.13
CA SER A 114 5.32 2.42 4.08
C SER A 114 4.38 3.44 4.74
N SER A 115 3.17 3.61 4.18
CA SER A 115 2.16 4.52 4.70
C SER A 115 0.75 4.20 4.18
N LEU A 116 -0.28 4.81 4.77
CA LEU A 116 -1.65 4.71 4.27
C LEU A 116 -1.88 5.47 2.95
N GLU A 117 -1.12 6.53 2.69
CA GLU A 117 -1.15 7.23 1.40
C GLU A 117 -0.70 6.29 0.29
N GLN A 118 0.42 5.59 0.49
CA GLN A 118 0.91 4.60 -0.47
C GLN A 118 -0.13 3.46 -0.64
N TYR A 119 -0.67 2.94 0.47
CA TYR A 119 -1.74 1.93 0.44
C TYR A 119 -2.91 2.37 -0.44
N MET A 120 -3.42 3.60 -0.25
CA MET A 120 -4.56 4.12 -0.98
C MET A 120 -4.26 4.38 -2.45
N GLN A 121 -3.07 4.91 -2.77
CA GLN A 121 -2.64 5.11 -4.14
C GLN A 121 -2.58 3.78 -4.91
N GLU A 122 -2.01 2.74 -4.27
CA GLU A 122 -1.90 1.40 -4.83
C GLU A 122 -3.26 0.70 -4.93
N ALA A 123 -4.09 0.78 -3.90
CA ALA A 123 -5.46 0.27 -3.90
C ALA A 123 -6.31 0.93 -4.99
N GLY A 124 -6.12 2.23 -5.23
CA GLY A 124 -6.79 3.03 -6.26
C GLY A 124 -6.49 2.60 -7.70
N ARG A 125 -5.56 1.67 -7.92
CA ARG A 125 -5.34 1.03 -9.23
C ARG A 125 -6.46 0.05 -9.59
N GLY A 126 -7.12 -0.49 -8.58
CA GLY A 126 -8.23 -1.42 -8.72
C GLY A 126 -9.50 -0.79 -9.29
N GLY A 127 -10.28 -1.57 -10.03
CA GLY A 127 -11.69 -1.31 -10.34
C GLY A 127 -12.01 0.01 -11.04
N ARG A 128 -11.12 0.57 -11.88
CA ARG A 128 -11.38 1.86 -12.55
C ARG A 128 -12.56 1.82 -13.52
N ASP A 129 -13.01 0.62 -13.89
CA ASP A 129 -14.29 0.37 -14.58
C ASP A 129 -15.54 0.51 -13.68
N GLY A 130 -15.39 0.96 -12.43
CA GLY A 130 -16.48 1.13 -11.48
C GLY A 130 -17.02 -0.18 -10.88
N ARG A 131 -16.51 -1.34 -11.31
CA ARG A 131 -16.96 -2.64 -10.78
C ARG A 131 -16.30 -2.97 -9.45
N PRO A 132 -16.91 -3.84 -8.62
CA PRO A 132 -16.33 -4.23 -7.33
C PRO A 132 -14.88 -4.68 -7.44
N CYS A 133 -14.02 -4.12 -6.58
CA CYS A 133 -12.61 -4.47 -6.47
C CYS A 133 -12.24 -4.66 -4.99
N TYR A 134 -11.54 -5.74 -4.69
CA TYR A 134 -11.08 -6.02 -3.33
C TYR A 134 -9.70 -5.42 -3.06
N CYS A 135 -9.57 -4.65 -1.99
CA CYS A 135 -8.32 -4.06 -1.53
C CYS A 135 -7.97 -4.72 -0.19
N VAL A 136 -7.01 -5.64 -0.22
CA VAL A 136 -6.73 -6.53 0.92
C VAL A 136 -5.33 -6.30 1.43
N LEU A 137 -5.19 -6.02 2.73
CA LEU A 137 -3.90 -5.92 3.41
C LEU A 137 -3.63 -7.17 4.26
N LEU A 138 -2.52 -7.85 4.00
CA LEU A 138 -1.98 -8.86 4.91
C LEU A 138 -0.86 -8.23 5.72
N LEU A 139 -1.03 -8.14 7.03
CA LEU A 139 -0.03 -7.61 7.94
C LEU A 139 0.63 -8.76 8.70
N ASP A 140 1.93 -8.95 8.48
CA ASP A 140 2.79 -9.61 9.46
C ASP A 140 3.47 -8.51 10.28
N PRO A 141 3.44 -8.53 11.63
CA PRO A 141 4.19 -7.56 12.43
C PRO A 141 5.66 -7.43 12.01
N ALA A 142 6.30 -8.53 11.56
CA ALA A 142 7.67 -8.51 11.07
C ALA A 142 7.86 -7.71 9.76
N ASP A 143 6.80 -7.46 8.98
CA ASP A 143 6.92 -6.60 7.80
C ASP A 143 7.21 -5.15 8.16
N LEU A 144 6.81 -4.71 9.37
CA LEU A 144 7.08 -3.34 9.81
C LEU A 144 8.58 -3.10 9.93
N ASP A 145 9.35 -4.10 10.39
CA ASP A 145 10.81 -4.03 10.45
C ASP A 145 11.43 -3.99 9.05
N VAL A 146 10.88 -4.75 8.10
CA VAL A 146 11.29 -4.67 6.69
C VAL A 146 11.07 -3.25 6.15
N GLN A 147 9.91 -2.63 6.43
CA GLN A 147 9.66 -1.25 6.02
C GLN A 147 10.59 -0.24 6.70
N ARG A 148 10.81 -0.36 8.02
CA ARG A 148 11.78 0.48 8.75
C ARG A 148 13.18 0.40 8.14
N HIS A 149 13.61 -0.81 7.76
CA HIS A 149 14.89 -1.01 7.11
C HIS A 149 14.95 -0.32 5.74
N LEU A 150 13.94 -0.50 4.89
CA LEU A 150 13.87 0.13 3.56
C LEU A 150 13.84 1.67 3.64
N LEU A 151 13.07 2.22 4.58
CA LEU A 151 13.05 3.65 4.86
C LEU A 151 14.42 4.13 5.36
N GLY A 152 15.07 3.36 6.24
CA GLY A 152 16.41 3.66 6.74
C GLY A 152 17.52 3.60 5.67
N GLN A 153 17.36 2.82 4.60
CA GLN A 153 18.29 2.82 3.46
C GLN A 153 18.11 4.04 2.56
N SER A 154 16.88 4.52 2.43
CA SER A 154 16.53 5.64 1.54
C SER A 154 16.69 7.00 2.22
N ARG A 155 16.81 7.03 3.55
CA ARG A 155 16.92 8.26 4.35
C ARG A 155 18.23 8.28 5.12
N PRO A 156 19.11 9.27 4.85
CA PRO A 156 20.28 9.50 5.68
C PRO A 156 19.90 9.72 7.15
N ARG A 157 20.78 9.31 8.06
CA ARG A 157 20.60 9.49 9.50
C ARG A 157 21.20 10.82 9.98
N PRO A 158 20.62 11.43 11.03
CA PRO A 158 21.23 12.61 11.68
C PRO A 158 22.68 12.37 12.11
N ASP A 159 22.98 11.21 12.68
CA ASP A 159 24.37 10.88 13.08
C ASP A 159 25.32 10.81 11.88
N GLN A 160 24.85 10.26 10.74
CA GLN A 160 25.61 10.25 9.49
C GLN A 160 25.85 11.68 8.99
N LEU A 161 24.84 12.55 9.08
CA LEU A 161 25.00 13.97 8.75
C LEU A 161 26.04 14.64 9.65
N ARG A 162 26.01 14.39 10.96
CA ARG A 162 26.99 14.95 11.90
C ARG A 162 28.41 14.50 11.57
N HIS A 163 28.60 13.23 11.19
CA HIS A 163 29.91 12.74 10.75
C HIS A 163 30.35 13.39 9.43
N VAL A 164 29.45 13.48 8.45
CA VAL A 164 29.72 14.14 7.16
C VAL A 164 30.04 15.61 7.35
N ALA A 165 29.30 16.33 8.19
CA ALA A 165 29.53 17.73 8.49
C ALA A 165 30.88 17.96 9.19
N ARG A 166 31.24 17.10 10.15
CA ARG A 166 32.56 17.13 10.80
C ARG A 166 33.68 16.92 9.79
N ALA A 167 33.55 15.94 8.89
CA ALA A 167 34.52 15.68 7.84
C ALA A 167 34.62 16.90 6.89
N LEU A 168 33.50 17.40 6.36
CA LEU A 168 33.47 18.60 5.51
C LEU A 168 34.15 19.81 6.18
N LYS A 169 33.95 20.01 7.48
CA LYS A 169 34.63 21.07 8.24
C LYS A 169 36.15 20.87 8.27
N ALA A 170 36.63 19.65 8.48
CA ALA A 170 38.06 19.34 8.49
C ALA A 170 38.70 19.65 7.11
N TRP A 171 38.05 19.22 6.03
CA TRP A 171 38.50 19.51 4.65
C TRP A 171 38.40 21.01 4.30
N GLY A 172 37.31 21.67 4.70
CA GLY A 172 37.09 23.11 4.47
C GLY A 172 38.05 24.01 5.24
N GLY A 173 38.49 23.60 6.44
CA GLY A 173 39.54 24.28 7.19
C GLY A 173 40.89 24.30 6.46
N GLU A 174 41.14 23.32 5.60
CA GLU A 174 42.30 23.25 4.71
C GLU A 174 42.06 23.94 3.35
N GLN A 175 40.89 24.58 3.14
CA GLN A 175 40.45 25.15 1.86
C GLN A 175 40.42 24.12 0.71
N ARG A 176 40.13 22.86 1.03
CA ARG A 176 40.08 21.76 0.06
C ARG A 176 38.65 21.33 -0.22
N ALA A 177 38.35 21.10 -1.49
CA ALA A 177 37.16 20.36 -1.88
C ALA A 177 37.40 18.85 -1.69
N VAL A 178 36.32 18.08 -1.55
CA VAL A 178 36.39 16.64 -1.31
C VAL A 178 35.38 15.88 -2.15
N ASN A 179 35.83 14.84 -2.86
CA ASN A 179 34.91 13.98 -3.58
C ASN A 179 34.10 13.10 -2.61
N ALA A 180 32.97 12.56 -3.09
CA ALA A 180 32.07 11.80 -2.23
C ALA A 180 32.67 10.49 -1.65
N ALA A 181 33.68 9.90 -2.28
CA ALA A 181 34.29 8.66 -1.79
C ALA A 181 35.22 8.94 -0.60
N ASP A 182 36.08 9.95 -0.73
CA ASP A 182 37.01 10.35 0.33
C ASP A 182 36.26 10.95 1.52
N LEU A 183 35.19 11.70 1.25
CA LEU A 183 34.31 12.21 2.31
C LEU A 183 33.61 11.07 3.05
N ALA A 184 33.08 10.09 2.32
CA ALA A 184 32.41 8.94 2.91
C ALA A 184 33.37 8.10 3.77
N HIS A 185 34.62 7.92 3.30
CA HIS A 185 35.67 7.26 4.07
C HIS A 185 35.99 8.04 5.35
N SER A 186 36.22 9.35 5.25
CA SER A 186 36.53 10.23 6.38
C SER A 186 35.40 10.29 7.43
N ALA A 187 34.15 10.22 6.98
CA ALA A 187 32.96 10.25 7.83
C ALA A 187 32.51 8.86 8.32
N GLU A 188 33.13 7.78 7.86
CA GLU A 188 32.74 6.39 8.15
C GLU A 188 31.27 6.11 7.81
N VAL A 189 30.81 6.60 6.65
CA VAL A 189 29.44 6.39 6.15
C VAL A 189 29.44 5.75 4.76
N PRO A 190 28.34 5.09 4.35
CA PRO A 190 28.21 4.62 2.97
C PRO A 190 28.30 5.78 1.97
N VAL A 191 28.97 5.57 0.82
CA VAL A 191 29.16 6.61 -0.22
C VAL A 191 27.84 7.24 -0.68
N ASN A 192 26.77 6.44 -0.81
CA ASN A 192 25.46 6.96 -1.19
C ASN A 192 24.83 7.85 -0.10
N ALA A 193 25.12 7.58 1.18
CA ALA A 193 24.67 8.43 2.28
C ALA A 193 25.41 9.77 2.24
N ALA A 194 26.75 9.77 2.06
CA ALA A 194 27.52 11.00 1.90
C ALA A 194 26.99 11.84 0.73
N ARG A 195 26.82 11.25 -0.47
CA ARG A 195 26.25 11.95 -1.64
C ARG A 195 24.87 12.54 -1.35
N SER A 196 23.98 11.76 -0.76
CA SER A 196 22.62 12.21 -0.44
C SER A 196 22.61 13.33 0.60
N LEU A 197 23.53 13.31 1.58
CA LEU A 197 23.64 14.33 2.61
C LEU A 197 24.23 15.63 2.05
N CYS A 198 25.26 15.53 1.19
CA CYS A 198 25.81 16.69 0.50
C CYS A 198 24.76 17.37 -0.38
N ALA A 199 23.97 16.62 -1.15
CA ALA A 199 22.87 17.19 -1.93
C ALA A 199 21.85 17.93 -1.04
N ARG A 200 21.54 17.41 0.16
CA ARG A 200 20.64 18.05 1.12
C ARG A 200 21.23 19.33 1.73
N LEU A 201 22.56 19.35 1.94
CA LEU A 201 23.28 20.54 2.40
C LEU A 201 23.36 21.60 1.28
N GLU A 202 23.49 21.18 0.03
CA GLU A 202 23.51 22.05 -1.15
C GLU A 202 22.13 22.68 -1.41
N GLU A 203 21.04 21.95 -1.22
CA GLU A 203 19.67 22.50 -1.24
C GLU A 203 19.47 23.64 -0.22
N LEU A 204 20.28 23.66 0.84
CA LEU A 204 20.31 24.72 1.86
C LEU A 204 21.40 25.78 1.60
N ALA A 205 22.09 25.70 0.47
CA ALA A 205 23.21 26.56 0.08
C ALA A 205 24.37 26.57 1.09
N LEU A 206 24.58 25.48 1.84
CA LEU A 206 25.66 25.34 2.82
C LEU A 206 26.95 24.77 2.20
N VAL A 207 26.80 24.01 1.12
CA VAL A 207 27.89 23.46 0.31
C VAL A 207 27.53 23.59 -1.17
N GLU A 208 28.52 23.45 -2.04
CA GLU A 208 28.34 23.41 -3.50
C GLU A 208 29.12 22.23 -4.09
N GLN A 209 28.57 21.62 -5.15
CA GLN A 209 29.31 20.68 -5.97
C GLN A 209 30.09 21.39 -7.09
N THR A 210 31.42 21.24 -7.10
CA THR A 210 32.29 21.75 -8.17
C THR A 210 32.11 20.96 -9.48
N ALA A 211 32.65 21.50 -10.57
CA ALA A 211 32.67 20.81 -11.87
C ALA A 211 33.34 19.41 -11.82
N ASP A 212 34.31 19.24 -10.91
CA ASP A 212 35.03 17.98 -10.69
C ASP A 212 34.29 17.01 -9.76
N LYS A 213 33.03 17.31 -9.41
CA LYS A 213 32.15 16.53 -8.53
C LYS A 213 32.67 16.44 -7.08
N GLU A 214 33.40 17.45 -6.66
CA GLU A 214 33.86 17.62 -5.29
C GLU A 214 32.95 18.60 -4.55
N TRP A 215 32.94 18.50 -3.22
CA TRP A 215 32.11 19.33 -2.37
C TRP A 215 32.97 20.29 -1.57
N SER A 216 32.54 21.55 -1.50
CA SER A 216 33.16 22.58 -0.66
C SER A 216 32.10 23.34 0.14
N ILE A 217 32.49 23.85 1.31
CA ILE A 217 31.64 24.72 2.14
C ILE A 217 31.64 26.12 1.50
N THR A 218 30.46 26.71 1.34
CA THR A 218 30.27 28.02 0.68
C THR A 218 29.99 29.17 1.65
N VAL A 219 29.75 28.85 2.93
CA VAL A 219 29.38 29.79 3.98
C VAL A 219 30.43 29.81 5.11
N PRO A 220 30.44 30.85 5.96
CA PRO A 220 31.23 30.84 7.19
C PRO A 220 31.00 29.57 8.03
N LEU A 221 32.04 29.06 8.70
CA LEU A 221 32.00 27.75 9.37
C LEU A 221 30.95 27.67 10.50
N ASP A 222 30.71 28.77 11.21
CA ASP A 222 29.67 28.89 12.23
C ASP A 222 28.26 28.79 11.62
N ALA A 223 28.04 29.44 10.47
CA ALA A 223 26.80 29.32 9.72
C ALA A 223 26.60 27.90 9.16
N PHE A 224 27.67 27.26 8.68
CA PHE A 224 27.64 25.86 8.23
C PHE A 224 27.23 24.92 9.37
N GLU A 225 27.85 25.05 10.54
CA GLU A 225 27.54 24.22 11.71
C GLU A 225 26.09 24.38 12.18
N ALA A 226 25.61 25.61 12.28
CA ALA A 226 24.24 25.90 12.64
C ALA A 226 23.24 25.30 11.63
N GLY A 227 23.53 25.43 10.33
CA GLY A 227 22.72 24.88 9.25
C GLY A 227 22.72 23.35 9.20
N ALA A 228 23.87 22.72 9.40
CA ALA A 228 23.99 21.26 9.45
C ALA A 228 23.22 20.67 10.64
N GLU A 229 23.27 21.31 11.81
CA GLU A 229 22.51 20.87 12.99
C GLU A 229 21.00 21.11 12.83
N ASP A 230 20.58 22.17 12.12
CA ASP A 230 19.17 22.34 11.75
C ASP A 230 18.69 21.24 10.80
N LEU A 231 19.49 20.93 9.78
CA LEU A 231 19.19 19.80 8.89
C LEU A 231 19.12 18.49 9.67
N ALA A 232 20.01 18.24 10.63
CA ALA A 232 19.98 17.04 11.48
C ALA A 232 18.64 16.92 12.24
N ARG A 233 18.15 18.01 12.84
CA ARG A 233 16.82 18.03 13.49
C ARG A 233 15.69 17.74 12.50
N ARG A 234 15.75 18.27 11.28
CA ARG A 234 14.75 17.96 10.23
C ARG A 234 14.77 16.48 9.85
N LEU A 235 15.96 15.88 9.73
CA LEU A 235 16.10 14.43 9.49
C LEU A 235 15.42 13.62 10.60
N ASP A 236 15.59 14.01 11.86
CA ASP A 236 14.92 13.35 12.99
C ASP A 236 13.39 13.46 12.91
N VAL A 237 12.87 14.66 12.61
CA VAL A 237 11.43 14.88 12.46
C VAL A 237 10.85 14.04 11.32
N GLU A 238 11.55 13.94 10.19
CA GLU A 238 11.16 13.08 9.06
C GLU A 238 11.09 11.60 9.46
N ARG A 239 12.05 11.12 10.25
CA ARG A 239 12.10 9.73 10.73
C ARG A 239 10.98 9.43 11.73
N LEU A 240 10.69 10.36 12.64
CA LEU A 240 9.53 10.25 13.53
C LEU A 240 8.22 10.25 12.74
N ALA A 241 8.12 11.05 11.67
CA ALA A 241 6.96 11.04 10.79
C ALA A 241 6.77 9.69 10.08
N ASP A 242 7.86 9.04 9.66
CA ASP A 242 7.79 7.69 9.10
C ASP A 242 7.30 6.63 10.07
N GLU A 243 7.85 6.63 11.28
CA GLU A 243 7.43 5.66 12.29
C GLU A 243 5.94 5.86 12.61
N ARG A 244 5.47 7.11 12.68
CA ARG A 244 4.04 7.42 12.82
C ARG A 244 3.21 6.88 11.65
N ARG A 245 3.67 7.01 10.40
CA ARG A 245 2.96 6.46 9.22
C ARG A 245 2.85 4.94 9.28
N LEU A 246 3.92 4.25 9.67
CA LEU A 246 3.90 2.80 9.84
C LEU A 246 2.96 2.37 10.97
N ASP A 247 2.96 3.11 12.09
CA ASP A 247 2.04 2.83 13.19
C ASP A 247 0.58 2.99 12.76
N VAL A 248 0.27 4.00 11.95
CA VAL A 248 -1.10 4.18 11.42
C VAL A 248 -1.50 3.00 10.52
N VAL A 249 -0.59 2.45 9.70
CA VAL A 249 -0.86 1.25 8.90
C VAL A 249 -1.17 0.04 9.80
N ARG A 250 -0.41 -0.12 10.89
CA ARG A 250 -0.67 -1.15 11.91
C ARG A 250 -2.03 -0.97 12.57
N GLN A 251 -2.37 0.26 12.98
CA GLN A 251 -3.67 0.60 13.55
C GLN A 251 -4.81 0.31 12.55
N TYR A 252 -4.64 0.68 11.28
CA TYR A 252 -5.60 0.39 10.22
C TYR A 252 -5.82 -1.12 10.07
N ALA A 253 -4.78 -1.95 10.13
CA ALA A 253 -4.92 -3.40 10.05
C ALA A 253 -5.65 -3.98 11.27
N ALA A 254 -5.39 -3.43 12.46
CA ALA A 254 -5.95 -3.89 13.72
C ALA A 254 -7.37 -3.36 14.02
N THR A 255 -7.80 -2.24 13.40
CA THR A 255 -9.04 -1.56 13.78
C THR A 255 -10.27 -2.50 13.74
N SER A 256 -11.15 -2.33 14.72
CA SER A 256 -12.47 -2.98 14.80
C SER A 256 -13.57 -2.17 14.11
N ASP A 257 -13.31 -0.90 13.80
CA ASP A 257 -14.28 -0.03 13.10
C ASP A 257 -14.29 -0.28 11.58
N CYS A 258 -15.28 0.30 10.89
CA CYS A 258 -15.38 0.27 9.44
C CYS A 258 -14.08 0.77 8.78
N ARG A 259 -13.46 -0.06 7.93
CA ARG A 259 -12.19 0.28 7.26
C ARG A 259 -12.26 1.57 6.46
N SER A 260 -13.37 1.78 5.74
CA SER A 260 -13.57 3.01 4.96
C SER A 260 -13.75 4.24 5.85
N VAL A 261 -14.34 4.08 7.03
CA VAL A 261 -14.47 5.18 8.01
C VAL A 261 -13.09 5.57 8.54
N PHE A 262 -12.26 4.58 8.90
CA PHE A 262 -10.87 4.80 9.31
C PHE A 262 -10.09 5.57 8.24
N LEU A 263 -10.14 5.11 6.99
CA LEU A 263 -9.43 5.75 5.88
C LEU A 263 -9.93 7.17 5.63
N ARG A 264 -11.25 7.41 5.60
CA ARG A 264 -11.81 8.73 5.35
C ARG A 264 -11.47 9.73 6.46
N ARG A 265 -11.52 9.30 7.72
CA ARG A 265 -11.05 10.11 8.87
C ARG A 265 -9.58 10.45 8.77
N TYR A 266 -8.74 9.49 8.39
CA TYR A 266 -7.31 9.73 8.19
C TYR A 266 -7.04 10.84 7.16
N PHE A 267 -7.86 10.93 6.11
CA PHE A 267 -7.75 11.99 5.08
C PHE A 267 -8.58 13.25 5.40
N GLY A 268 -9.02 13.43 6.64
CA GLY A 268 -9.63 14.67 7.12
C GLY A 268 -11.15 14.73 7.05
N GLU A 269 -11.85 13.63 6.78
CA GLU A 269 -13.31 13.61 6.85
C GLU A 269 -13.80 13.32 8.26
N GLU A 270 -14.55 14.25 8.87
CA GLU A 270 -14.95 14.17 10.28
C GLU A 270 -15.94 13.03 10.57
N ASN A 271 -17.04 12.96 9.80
CA ASN A 271 -18.17 12.06 10.08
C ASN A 271 -18.57 11.17 8.89
N PRO A 272 -17.64 10.36 8.34
CA PRO A 272 -17.97 9.49 7.23
C PRO A 272 -18.94 8.38 7.66
N PRO A 273 -19.98 8.07 6.85
CA PRO A 273 -20.87 6.95 7.12
C PRO A 273 -20.14 5.60 6.98
N ARG A 274 -20.64 4.57 7.67
CA ARG A 274 -20.18 3.19 7.51
C ARG A 274 -20.42 2.74 6.06
N CYS A 275 -19.45 2.03 5.47
CA CYS A 275 -19.54 1.63 4.06
C CYS A 275 -20.44 0.42 3.78
N GLY A 276 -20.81 -0.37 4.80
CA GLY A 276 -21.59 -1.61 4.64
C GLY A 276 -20.87 -2.78 3.95
N VAL A 277 -19.74 -2.55 3.27
CA VAL A 277 -19.12 -3.55 2.37
C VAL A 277 -17.71 -4.02 2.77
N CYS A 278 -17.03 -3.35 3.70
CA CYS A 278 -15.71 -3.79 4.20
C CYS A 278 -15.82 -5.05 5.08
N ASP A 279 -14.69 -5.72 5.33
CA ASP A 279 -14.62 -6.89 6.21
C ASP A 279 -15.29 -6.67 7.58
N ARG A 280 -15.06 -5.51 8.21
CA ARG A 280 -15.66 -5.16 9.52
C ARG A 280 -17.16 -4.90 9.44
N CYS A 281 -17.64 -4.21 8.41
CA CYS A 281 -19.08 -4.00 8.22
C CYS A 281 -19.81 -5.31 7.93
N ARG A 282 -19.20 -6.20 7.14
CA ARG A 282 -19.80 -7.49 6.78
C ARG A 282 -19.80 -8.48 7.95
N ALA A 283 -18.78 -8.45 8.80
CA ALA A 283 -18.75 -9.27 10.01
C ALA A 283 -19.76 -8.80 11.07
N ALA A 284 -20.07 -7.50 11.12
CA ALA A 284 -21.03 -6.91 12.04
C ALA A 284 -22.49 -7.01 11.55
N ALA A 285 -22.74 -7.44 10.31
CA ALA A 285 -24.09 -7.62 9.82
C ALA A 285 -24.77 -8.72 10.65
N PRO A 286 -25.99 -8.49 11.20
CA PRO A 286 -26.69 -9.51 11.97
C PRO A 286 -26.84 -10.76 11.09
N SER A 287 -26.40 -11.91 11.61
CA SER A 287 -26.71 -13.18 10.98
C SER A 287 -28.22 -13.26 10.93
N ILE A 288 -28.80 -13.27 9.73
CA ILE A 288 -30.21 -13.62 9.57
C ILE A 288 -30.34 -15.03 10.14
N SER A 289 -30.86 -15.12 11.36
CA SER A 289 -31.36 -16.36 11.91
C SER A 289 -32.52 -16.72 10.99
N LEU A 290 -32.29 -17.66 10.08
CA LEU A 290 -33.36 -18.42 9.46
C LEU A 290 -34.05 -19.19 10.59
N ARG A 291 -34.90 -18.52 11.36
CA ARG A 291 -35.94 -19.21 12.10
C ARG A 291 -36.80 -19.87 11.03
N ALA A 292 -36.79 -21.19 11.06
CA ALA A 292 -37.61 -22.03 10.21
C ALA A 292 -39.01 -21.44 10.13
N ALA A 293 -39.51 -21.27 8.90
CA ALA A 293 -40.93 -21.11 8.68
C ALA A 293 -41.60 -22.38 9.24
N THR A 294 -42.06 -22.30 10.49
CA THR A 294 -42.98 -23.29 11.03
C THR A 294 -44.30 -23.08 10.30
N SER A 295 -44.59 -24.06 9.45
CA SER A 295 -45.87 -24.32 8.81
C SER A 295 -47.07 -23.91 9.67
N GLU A 296 -47.95 -23.11 9.10
CA GLU A 296 -49.35 -23.02 9.55
C GLU A 296 -50.00 -24.40 9.52
N PRO A 297 -50.97 -24.64 10.43
CA PRO A 297 -52.32 -24.83 9.92
C PRO A 297 -53.37 -24.12 10.78
N GLY A 298 -54.27 -23.37 10.15
CA GLY A 298 -55.36 -22.68 10.85
C GLY A 298 -56.44 -22.14 9.93
N LEU A 299 -57.07 -23.02 9.14
CA LEU A 299 -58.32 -22.74 8.44
C LEU A 299 -59.51 -23.27 9.26
N THR A 300 -60.18 -22.37 9.98
CA THR A 300 -61.56 -22.45 10.51
C THR A 300 -61.89 -21.04 11.01
N ALA A 301 -63.02 -20.39 10.80
CA ALA A 301 -64.30 -20.70 10.18
C ALA A 301 -64.98 -19.34 9.90
N VAL A 302 -65.79 -19.23 8.85
CA VAL A 302 -66.87 -18.23 8.77
C VAL A 302 -68.06 -18.91 8.10
N GLU A 303 -69.05 -19.28 8.90
CA GLU A 303 -70.42 -19.61 8.46
C GLU A 303 -71.11 -18.31 8.00
N SER A 304 -71.53 -18.26 6.74
CA SER A 304 -72.92 -18.35 6.28
C SER A 304 -73.65 -17.02 6.24
N GLU A 305 -74.02 -16.58 5.04
CA GLU A 305 -75.41 -16.16 4.81
C GLU A 305 -75.82 -16.29 3.34
N ASP A 306 -77.07 -16.71 3.22
CA ASP A 306 -77.81 -17.22 2.09
C ASP A 306 -78.30 -16.09 1.15
N ARG A 307 -78.31 -16.35 -0.16
CA ARG A 307 -79.38 -15.91 -1.10
C ARG A 307 -79.13 -16.41 -2.53
N GLY A 308 -79.73 -17.56 -2.81
CA GLY A 308 -80.77 -17.66 -3.84
C GLY A 308 -80.45 -17.43 -5.34
N ARG A 309 -80.59 -18.54 -6.09
CA ARG A 309 -81.34 -18.65 -7.37
C ARG A 309 -80.76 -17.98 -8.63
N ARG A 310 -80.31 -18.80 -9.61
CA ARG A 310 -81.12 -19.43 -10.69
C ARG A 310 -80.25 -19.99 -11.84
N ARG A 311 -80.45 -21.30 -12.08
CA ARG A 311 -80.64 -22.00 -13.38
C ARG A 311 -79.86 -21.54 -14.62
N GLY A 312 -79.15 -22.50 -15.24
CA GLY A 312 -79.42 -22.81 -16.66
C GLY A 312 -78.27 -23.30 -17.54
N ARG A 313 -78.23 -24.63 -17.74
CA ARG A 313 -78.03 -25.36 -19.03
C ARG A 313 -76.71 -25.22 -19.82
N ARG A 314 -76.11 -26.42 -20.07
CA ARG A 314 -75.70 -27.04 -21.37
C ARG A 314 -74.72 -26.24 -22.25
N ARG A 315 -73.69 -26.78 -22.92
CA ARG A 315 -73.36 -28.13 -23.43
C ARG A 315 -71.92 -28.05 -24.02
N ARG A 316 -71.20 -29.17 -23.93
CA ARG A 316 -70.15 -29.72 -24.84
C ARG A 316 -69.78 -28.87 -26.08
N ARG A 317 -68.50 -28.55 -26.26
CA ARG A 317 -67.48 -29.28 -27.05
C ARG A 317 -66.13 -28.57 -26.91
#